data_AF-A0A1A6GI90-F1
#
_entry.id   AF-A0A1A6GI90-F1
#
_cell.length_a   1.000
_cell.length_b   1.000
_cell.length_c   1.000
_cell.angle_alpha   90.00
_cell.angle_beta   90.00
_cell.angle_gamma   90.00
#
_symmetry.space_group_name_H-M   'P 1'
#
loop_
_entity.id
_entity.type
_entity.pdbx_description
1 polymer ?
#
loop_
_entity_poly.entity_id
_entity_poly.type
_entity_poly.pdbx_seq_one_letter_code
_entity_poly.pdbx_strand_id
1 'polypeptide(L)' 'MLERIKHEKTVDIYGHVTLMRAQRNYMVQTEDQYIFIHDALLEAVTCGNTEVPARNLYAYIQKLTQIETGENVTGMELEF' A
#
# COMPACT_ATOMS: atom_id res chain seq x y z
N MET A 1 -8.44 -0.27 -6.44
CA MET A 1 -8.43 -0.37 -4.96
C MET A 1 -7.46 0.60 -4.31
N LEU A 2 -6.20 0.66 -4.72
CA LEU A 2 -5.23 1.63 -4.16
C LEU A 2 -5.73 3.09 -4.19
N GLU A 3 -6.36 3.51 -5.28
CA GLU A 3 -6.93 4.87 -5.34
C GLU A 3 -8.07 5.08 -4.33
N ARG A 4 -8.93 4.08 -4.14
CA ARG A 4 -9.99 4.12 -3.12
C ARG A 4 -9.42 4.24 -1.71
N ILE A 5 -8.37 3.48 -1.39
CA ILE A 5 -7.71 3.53 -0.08
C ILE A 5 -7.20 4.94 0.24
N LYS A 6 -6.67 5.67 -0.76
CA LYS A 6 -6.17 7.03 -0.55
C LYS A 6 -7.26 7.98 -0.04
N HIS A 7 -8.47 7.87 -0.60
CA HIS A 7 -9.59 8.78 -0.31
C HIS A 7 -10.50 8.31 0.82
N GLU A 8 -10.83 7.01 0.85
CA GLU A 8 -11.89 6.46 1.69
C GLU A 8 -11.38 5.63 2.87
N LYS A 9 -10.08 5.28 2.90
CA LYS A 9 -9.50 4.37 3.92
C LYS A 9 -10.25 3.04 4.08
N THR A 10 -10.89 2.58 3.01
CA THR A 10 -11.64 1.31 2.96
C THR A 10 -11.28 0.52 1.70
N VAL A 11 -11.53 -0.79 1.75
CA VAL A 11 -11.39 -1.71 0.62
C VAL A 11 -12.67 -2.53 0.46
N ASP A 12 -13.03 -2.83 -0.79
CA ASP A 12 -14.16 -3.69 -1.13
C ASP A 12 -13.78 -4.57 -2.33
N ILE A 13 -12.93 -5.56 -2.06
CA ILE A 13 -12.40 -6.46 -3.08
C ILE A 13 -13.55 -7.29 -3.68
N TYR A 14 -14.45 -7.80 -2.83
CA TYR A 14 -15.60 -8.59 -3.23
C TYR A 14 -16.55 -7.82 -4.17
N GLY A 15 -16.98 -6.62 -3.76
CA GLY A 15 -17.89 -5.80 -4.53
C GLY A 15 -17.29 -5.39 -5.88
N HIS A 16 -16.00 -5.10 -5.92
CA HIS A 16 -15.35 -4.70 -7.16
C HIS A 16 -15.10 -5.87 -8.12
N VAL A 17 -14.72 -7.06 -7.64
CA VAL A 17 -14.65 -8.25 -8.49
C VAL A 17 -16.03 -8.61 -9.03
N THR A 18 -17.07 -8.47 -8.22
CA THR A 18 -18.47 -8.64 -8.66
C THR A 18 -18.83 -7.66 -9.78
N LEU A 19 -18.50 -6.37 -9.62
CA LEU A 19 -18.72 -5.35 -10.64
C LEU A 19 -17.93 -5.64 -11.94
N MET A 20 -16.67 -6.05 -11.84
CA MET A 20 -15.84 -6.40 -13.01
C MET A 20 -16.45 -7.57 -13.79
N ARG A 21 -16.95 -8.59 -13.08
CA ARG A 21 -17.60 -9.76 -13.70
C ARG A 21 -18.90 -9.43 -14.42
N ALA A 22 -19.60 -8.37 -14.01
CA ALA A 22 -20.77 -7.86 -14.74
C ALA A 22 -20.41 -7.24 -16.10
N GLN A 23 -19.16 -6.80 -16.29
CA GLN A 23 -18.68 -6.18 -17.54
C GLN A 23 -17.89 -7.15 -18.43
N ARG A 24 -17.17 -8.11 -17.83
CA ARG A 24 -16.39 -9.12 -18.55
C ARG A 24 -16.37 -10.42 -17.76
N ASN A 25 -16.72 -11.53 -18.42
CA ASN A 25 -16.71 -12.85 -17.80
C ASN A 25 -15.31 -13.21 -17.28
N TYR A 26 -15.30 -13.94 -16.16
CA TYR A 26 -14.07 -14.52 -15.59
C TYR A 26 -13.00 -13.48 -15.23
N MET A 27 -13.39 -12.29 -14.79
CA MET A 27 -12.45 -11.39 -14.10
C MET A 27 -12.10 -11.99 -12.74
N VAL A 28 -10.79 -12.19 -12.50
CA VAL A 28 -10.22 -12.96 -11.38
C VAL A 28 -10.74 -14.41 -11.40
N GLN A 29 -9.98 -15.30 -12.03
CA GLN A 29 -10.46 -16.63 -12.44
C GLN A 29 -10.28 -17.69 -11.37
N THR A 30 -9.20 -17.59 -10.61
CA THR A 30 -8.82 -18.58 -9.60
C THR A 30 -8.89 -17.98 -8.21
N GLU A 31 -9.03 -18.85 -7.22
CA GLU A 31 -8.94 -18.47 -5.81
C GLU A 31 -7.59 -17.83 -5.48
N ASP A 32 -6.49 -18.42 -5.97
CA ASP A 32 -5.14 -17.89 -5.77
C ASP A 32 -4.97 -16.44 -6.25
N GLN A 33 -5.59 -16.08 -7.38
CA GLN A 33 -5.57 -14.68 -7.87
C GLN A 33 -6.38 -13.76 -6.96
N TYR A 34 -7.47 -14.25 -6.39
CA TYR A 34 -8.28 -13.50 -5.45
C TYR A 34 -7.53 -13.27 -4.13
N ILE A 35 -6.88 -14.31 -3.59
CA ILE A 35 -6.00 -14.23 -2.42
C ILE A 35 -4.86 -13.23 -2.68
N PHE A 36 -4.21 -13.32 -3.84
CA PHE A 36 -3.13 -12.41 -4.19
C PHE A 36 -3.55 -10.94 -4.19
N ILE A 37 -4.78 -10.61 -4.58
CA ILE A 37 -5.28 -9.22 -4.50
C ILE A 37 -5.37 -8.76 -3.04
N HIS A 38 -5.78 -9.62 -2.11
CA HIS A 38 -5.78 -9.29 -0.69
C HIS A 38 -4.36 -9.06 -0.17
N ASP A 39 -3.43 -9.95 -0.49
CA ASP A 39 -2.03 -9.85 -0.04
C ASP A 39 -1.34 -8.60 -0.60
N ALA A 40 -1.49 -8.33 -1.89
CA ALA A 40 -0.91 -7.16 -2.53
C ALA A 40 -1.48 -5.83 -1.97
N LEU A 41 -2.77 -5.80 -1.63
CA LEU A 41 -3.36 -4.62 -1.00
C LEU A 41 -2.91 -4.47 0.45
N LEU A 42 -2.77 -5.57 1.19
CA LEU A 42 -2.23 -5.57 2.54
C LEU A 42 -0.79 -5.03 2.57
N GLU A 43 0.07 -5.51 1.66
CA GLU A 43 1.44 -5.02 1.51
C GLU A 43 1.44 -3.51 1.21
N ALA A 44 0.66 -3.08 0.22
CA ALA A 44 0.61 -1.68 -0.18
C ALA A 44 0.15 -0.73 0.94
N VAL A 45 -0.79 -1.14 1.79
CA VAL A 45 -1.24 -0.31 2.94
C VAL A 45 -0.27 -0.35 4.12
N THR A 46 0.46 -1.46 4.28
CA THR A 46 1.41 -1.64 5.38
C THR A 46 2.70 -0.88 5.10
N CYS A 47 3.24 -1.02 3.88
CA CYS A 47 4.52 -0.42 3.51
C CYS A 47 4.39 1.02 2.99
N GLY A 48 3.28 1.37 2.37
CA GLY A 48 3.12 2.68 1.73
C GLY A 48 4.06 2.88 0.53
N ASN A 49 4.48 4.12 0.28
CA ASN A 49 5.45 4.44 -0.78
C ASN A 49 6.76 4.94 -0.17
N THR A 50 7.82 4.16 -0.34
CA THR A 50 9.17 4.45 0.14
C THR A 50 10.13 4.88 -0.99
N GLU A 51 9.62 5.10 -2.20
CA GLU A 51 10.44 5.59 -3.32
C GLU A 51 10.83 7.07 -3.12
N VAL A 52 12.13 7.36 -3.27
CA VAL A 52 12.68 8.71 -3.10
C VAL A 52 13.45 9.13 -4.36
N PRO A 53 13.09 10.25 -5.01
CA PRO A 53 13.87 10.80 -6.10
C PRO A 53 15.30 11.14 -5.65
N ALA A 54 16.31 10.85 -6.46
CA ALA A 54 17.73 11.05 -6.10
C ALA A 54 18.05 12.47 -5.57
N ARG A 55 17.44 13.50 -6.16
CA ARG A 55 17.58 14.90 -5.72
C ARG A 55 17.12 15.17 -4.28
N ASN A 56 16.24 14.32 -3.75
CA ASN A 56 15.68 14.42 -2.40
C ASN A 56 16.34 13.45 -1.41
N LEU A 57 17.26 12.59 -1.87
CA LEU A 57 17.82 11.51 -1.06
C LEU A 57 18.49 12.03 0.22
N TYR A 58 19.31 13.08 0.10
CA TYR A 58 19.99 13.67 1.26
C TYR A 58 18.99 14.16 2.32
N ALA A 59 17.96 14.89 1.90
CA ALA A 59 16.92 15.39 2.80
C ALA A 59 16.11 14.24 3.43
N TYR A 60 15.84 13.17 2.68
CA TYR A 60 15.14 12.00 3.19
C TYR A 60 15.96 11.27 4.27
N ILE A 61 17.26 11.06 4.03
CA ILE A 61 18.16 10.46 5.03
C ILE A 61 18.22 11.34 6.29
N GLN A 62 18.34 12.67 6.15
CA GLN A 62 18.33 13.57 7.29
C GLN A 62 17.04 13.44 8.11
N LYS A 63 15.88 13.31 7.45
CA LYS A 63 14.61 13.04 8.13
C LYS A 63 14.65 11.71 8.88
N LEU A 64 15.09 10.62 8.25
CA LEU A 64 15.12 9.29 8.88
C LEU A 64 16.06 9.21 10.09
N THR A 65 17.10 10.04 10.16
CA THR A 65 17.99 10.09 11.34
C THR A 65 17.40 10.82 12.55
N GLN A 66 16.24 11.48 12.41
CA GLN A 66 15.55 12.14 13.52
C GLN A 66 14.61 11.17 14.24
N ILE A 67 14.34 11.45 15.51
CA ILE A 67 13.33 10.72 16.30
C ILE A 67 11.95 11.02 15.70
N GLU A 68 11.18 9.98 15.38
CA GLU A 68 9.86 10.12 14.76
C GLU A 68 8.83 10.67 15.76
N THR A 69 7.87 11.46 15.28
CA THR A 69 6.95 12.16 16.19
C THR A 69 5.99 11.17 16.85
N GLY A 70 6.07 11.07 18.18
CA GLY A 70 5.27 10.12 18.96
C GLY A 70 5.98 8.80 19.24
N GLU A 71 7.19 8.62 18.72
CA GLU A 71 8.02 7.44 18.93
C GLU A 71 9.29 7.77 19.71
N ASN A 72 9.97 6.76 20.24
CA ASN A 72 11.25 6.91 20.98
C ASN A 72 12.47 6.48 20.16
N VAL A 73 12.26 6.13 18.89
CA VAL A 73 13.27 5.61 17.96
C VAL A 73 13.34 6.50 16.72
N THR A 74 14.44 6.38 15.99
CA THR A 74 14.60 7.14 14.73
C THR A 74 13.68 6.61 13.64
N GLY A 75 13.37 7.43 12.63
CA GLY A 75 12.63 6.97 11.45
C GLY A 75 13.30 5.79 10.75
N MET A 76 14.64 5.75 10.74
CA MET A 76 15.42 4.62 10.23
C MET A 76 15.17 3.33 11.02
N GLU A 77 15.14 3.39 12.34
CA GLU A 77 14.89 2.22 13.20
C GLU A 77 13.44 1.71 13.10
N LEU A 78 12.49 2.55 12.67
CA LEU A 78 11.11 2.13 12.42
C LEU A 78 10.94 1.42 11.08
N GLU A 79 11.75 1.76 10.08
CA GLU A 79 11.69 1.15 8.75
C GLU A 79 12.34 -0.26 8.68
N PHE A 80 13.21 -0.61 9.64
CA PHE A 80 14.00 -1.85 9.67
C PHE A 80 13.59 -2.80 10.80
#